data_AF-K1XQ13-F1
#
_entry.id   AF-K1XQ13-F1
#
_cell.length_a   1.000
_cell.length_b   1.000
_cell.length_c   1.000
_cell.angle_alpha   90.00
_cell.angle_beta   90.00
_cell.angle_gamma   90.00
#
_symmetry.space_group_name_H-M   'P 1'
#
loop_
_entity.id
_entity.type
_entity.pdbx_description
1 polymer ?
#
loop_
_entity_poly.entity_id
_entity_poly.type
_entity_poly.pdbx_seq_one_letter_code
_entity_poly.pdbx_strand_id
1 'polypeptide(L)'
;MQKLKLCFLLFLSLFIFSLNGYSKQLTQEELMQLDITQLMQVKIISSTGTDKTLGSAPSVVTVITSEEIKNSGARFLDDVLESVPGLHVIPSSKVLLNSTYSIRGIYTNLNPQVLVLINGIPIVYPYTSSRPFNFQ
;
A
#
# COMPACT_ATOMS: atom_id res chain seq x y z
N MET A 1 18.55 39.03 52.93
CA MET A 1 18.72 38.38 51.61
C MET A 1 18.73 36.84 51.63
N GLN A 2 18.88 36.16 52.77
CA GLN A 2 18.85 34.68 52.85
C GLN A 2 17.48 34.04 52.59
N LYS A 3 16.38 34.65 53.04
CA LYS A 3 15.01 34.09 52.87
C LYS A 3 14.58 34.00 51.39
N LEU A 4 15.05 34.92 50.55
CA LEU A 4 14.77 34.94 49.11
C LEU A 4 15.52 33.82 48.36
N LYS A 5 16.77 33.52 48.77
CA LYS A 5 17.55 32.40 48.22
C LYS A 5 16.96 31.03 48.60
N LEU A 6 16.38 30.91 49.81
CA LEU A 6 15.77 29.67 50.28
C LEU A 6 14.46 29.35 49.54
N CYS A 7 13.62 30.35 49.27
CA CYS A 7 12.42 30.16 48.44
C CYS A 7 12.78 29.82 46.99
N PHE A 8 13.83 30.43 46.42
CA PHE A 8 14.28 30.12 45.06
C PHE A 8 14.80 28.67 44.94
N LEU A 9 15.51 28.16 45.96
CA LEU A 9 15.98 26.78 46.02
C LEU A 9 14.83 25.76 46.13
N LEU A 10 13.79 26.08 46.91
CA LEU A 10 12.59 25.25 47.05
C LEU A 10 11.75 25.22 45.76
N PHE A 11 11.68 26.34 45.04
CA PHE A 11 10.97 26.41 43.76
C PHE A 11 11.72 25.62 42.66
N LEU A 12 13.06 25.69 42.68
CA LEU A 12 13.91 24.95 41.75
C LEU A 12 13.82 23.42 41.97
N SER A 13 13.67 22.95 43.21
CA SER A 13 13.49 21.51 43.49
C SER A 13 12.12 20.98 43.04
N LEU A 14 11.06 21.78 43.10
CA LEU A 14 9.74 21.39 42.58
C LEU A 14 9.73 21.30 41.05
N PHE A 15 10.48 22.16 40.36
CA PHE A 15 10.56 22.15 38.90
C PHE A 15 11.27 20.90 38.35
N ILE A 16 12.27 20.39 39.08
CA ILE A 16 13.01 19.18 38.71
C ILE A 16 12.12 17.92 38.86
N PHE A 17 11.18 17.92 39.81
CA PHE A 17 10.31 16.76 40.04
C PHE A 17 9.27 16.55 38.92
N SER A 18 8.77 17.64 38.31
CA SER A 18 7.80 17.60 37.21
C SER A 18 8.37 17.17 35.84
N LEU A 19 9.69 17.02 35.72
CA LEU A 19 10.36 16.58 34.49
C LEU A 19 10.49 15.05 34.39
N ASN A 20 10.17 14.30 35.44
CA ASN A 20 10.05 12.85 35.36
C ASN A 20 8.74 12.49 34.64
N GLY A 21 8.78 12.56 33.31
CA GLY A 21 7.68 12.19 32.43
C GLY A 21 7.21 10.76 32.70
N TYR A 22 5.89 10.58 32.67
CA TYR A 22 5.24 9.28 32.60
C TYR A 22 5.74 8.54 31.33
N SER A 23 6.71 7.64 31.47
CA SER A 23 6.99 6.67 30.42
C SER A 23 5.91 5.59 30.49
N LYS A 24 4.93 5.68 29.58
CA LYS A 24 3.99 4.59 29.34
C LYS A 24 4.78 3.42 28.74
N GLN A 25 5.14 2.45 29.56
CA GLN A 25 5.81 1.24 29.13
C GLN A 25 4.79 0.38 28.37
N LEU A 26 4.84 0.44 27.04
CA LEU A 26 4.08 -0.44 26.15
C LEU A 26 4.50 -1.88 26.44
N THR A 27 3.54 -2.71 26.81
CA THR A 27 3.78 -4.13 27.08
C THR A 27 4.02 -4.86 25.76
N GLN A 28 4.82 -5.93 25.81
CA GLN A 28 5.18 -6.74 24.64
C GLN A 28 3.96 -7.32 23.91
N GLU A 29 2.82 -7.45 24.60
CA GLU A 29 1.54 -7.86 24.03
C GLU A 29 0.87 -6.77 23.17
N GLU A 30 0.98 -5.48 23.53
CA GLU A 30 0.48 -4.38 22.69
C GLU A 30 1.29 -4.26 21.40
N LEU A 31 2.61 -4.52 21.45
CA LEU A 31 3.49 -4.53 20.26
C LEU A 31 3.18 -5.68 19.28
N MET A 32 2.72 -6.84 19.78
CA MET A 32 2.36 -7.98 18.93
C MET A 32 0.94 -7.87 18.34
N GLN A 33 0.10 -7.00 18.90
CA GLN A 33 -1.30 -6.83 18.48
C GLN A 33 -1.52 -5.65 17.52
N LEU A 34 -0.56 -4.72 17.45
CA LEU A 34 -0.58 -3.61 16.50
C LEU A 34 0.16 -4.04 15.23
N ASP A 35 -0.60 -4.30 14.16
CA ASP A 35 -0.25 -4.11 12.73
C ASP A 35 -1.13 -5.01 11.82
N ILE A 36 -1.26 -6.30 12.14
CA ILE A 36 -1.94 -7.29 11.26
C ILE A 36 -3.46 -7.07 11.14
N THR A 37 -4.13 -6.77 12.25
CA THR A 37 -5.59 -6.62 12.28
C THR A 37 -6.05 -5.38 11.50
N GLN A 38 -5.21 -4.34 11.42
CA GLN A 38 -5.48 -3.13 10.65
C GLN A 38 -5.32 -3.38 9.13
N LEU A 39 -4.31 -4.17 8.73
CA LEU A 39 -4.13 -4.62 7.34
C LEU A 39 -5.33 -5.43 6.84
N MET A 40 -5.97 -6.25 7.68
CA MET A 40 -7.18 -7.00 7.30
C MET A 40 -8.42 -6.13 7.08
N GLN A 41 -8.44 -4.91 7.62
CA GLN A 41 -9.57 -3.98 7.56
C GLN A 41 -9.45 -2.95 6.45
N VAL A 42 -8.40 -3.01 5.62
CA VAL A 42 -8.29 -2.13 4.46
C VAL A 42 -9.46 -2.42 3.52
N LYS A 43 -10.27 -1.39 3.30
CA LYS A 43 -11.42 -1.43 2.41
C LYS A 43 -10.90 -1.41 0.98
N ILE A 44 -11.14 -2.48 0.24
CA ILE A 44 -10.83 -2.55 -1.18
C ILE A 44 -12.12 -2.57 -2.00
N ILE A 45 -12.07 -1.95 -3.17
CA ILE A 45 -13.08 -2.21 -4.20
C ILE A 45 -12.68 -3.53 -4.85
N SER A 46 -13.42 -4.59 -4.53
CA SER A 46 -13.20 -5.92 -5.09
C SER A 46 -13.42 -5.92 -6.60
N SER A 47 -12.89 -6.92 -7.32
CA SER A 47 -13.13 -7.17 -8.75
C SER A 47 -14.63 -7.30 -9.12
N THR A 48 -15.49 -7.44 -8.11
CA THR A 48 -16.95 -7.48 -8.21
C THR A 48 -17.63 -6.10 -8.03
N GLY A 49 -16.88 -5.01 -7.90
CA GLY A 49 -17.41 -3.64 -7.74
C GLY A 49 -18.07 -3.38 -6.37
N THR A 50 -17.89 -4.28 -5.41
CA THR A 50 -18.44 -4.17 -4.04
C THR A 50 -17.34 -3.92 -3.02
N ASP A 51 -17.62 -3.03 -2.07
CA ASP A 51 -16.76 -2.74 -0.93
C ASP A 51 -16.60 -3.99 -0.07
N LYS A 52 -15.41 -4.59 -0.08
CA LYS A 52 -15.08 -5.74 0.76
C LYS A 52 -13.80 -5.45 1.53
N THR A 53 -13.73 -5.97 2.75
CA THR A 53 -12.47 -5.99 3.51
C THR A 53 -11.54 -7.00 2.86
N LEU A 54 -10.22 -6.74 2.86
CA LEU A 54 -9.21 -7.64 2.27
C LEU A 54 -9.38 -9.10 2.72
N GLY A 55 -9.71 -9.34 3.99
CA GLY A 55 -9.93 -10.68 4.54
C GLY A 55 -11.20 -11.40 4.07
N SER A 56 -12.13 -10.71 3.39
CA SER A 56 -13.42 -11.26 2.93
C SER A 56 -13.48 -11.50 1.41
N ALA A 57 -12.42 -11.17 0.68
CA ALA A 57 -12.34 -11.41 -0.76
C ALA A 57 -12.12 -12.91 -1.03
N PRO A 58 -12.98 -13.59 -1.82
CA PRO A 58 -12.85 -15.02 -2.13
C PRO A 58 -11.72 -15.32 -3.14
N SER A 59 -10.85 -14.35 -3.44
CA SER A 59 -9.78 -14.46 -4.42
C SER A 59 -8.53 -13.75 -3.92
N VAL A 60 -7.37 -14.07 -4.50
CA VAL A 60 -6.09 -13.44 -4.16
C VAL A 60 -6.12 -11.99 -4.62
N VAL A 61 -5.84 -11.06 -3.70
CA VAL A 61 -5.74 -9.62 -3.98
C VAL A 61 -4.41 -9.11 -3.47
N THR A 62 -3.72 -8.33 -4.30
CA THR A 62 -2.52 -7.58 -3.94
C THR A 62 -2.84 -6.09 -3.97
N VAL A 63 -2.52 -5.38 -2.90
CA VAL A 63 -2.68 -3.93 -2.80
C VAL A 63 -1.30 -3.30 -2.78
N ILE A 64 -1.02 -2.49 -3.80
CA ILE A 64 0.23 -1.73 -3.90
C ILE A 64 -0.05 -0.32 -3.41
N THR A 65 0.64 0.11 -2.36
CA THR A 65 0.39 1.43 -1.75
C THR A 65 1.17 2.55 -2.43
N SER A 66 0.75 3.80 -2.23
CA SER A 66 1.48 4.94 -2.80
C SER A 66 2.89 5.12 -2.21
N GLU A 67 3.10 4.72 -0.95
CA GLU A 67 4.41 4.70 -0.30
C GLU A 67 5.31 3.62 -0.90
N GLU A 68 4.77 2.43 -1.16
CA GLU A 68 5.48 1.33 -1.82
C GLU A 68 5.90 1.72 -3.24
N ILE A 69 5.01 2.34 -4.02
CA ILE A 69 5.34 2.86 -5.36
C ILE A 69 6.49 3.87 -5.29
N LYS A 70 6.44 4.82 -4.34
CA LYS A 70 7.50 5.82 -4.17
C LYS A 70 8.84 5.20 -3.77
N ASN A 71 8.81 4.17 -2.93
CA ASN A 71 10.01 3.50 -2.44
C ASN A 71 10.57 2.45 -3.44
N SER A 72 9.75 2.00 -4.40
CA SER A 72 10.14 0.98 -5.39
C SER A 72 11.18 1.47 -6.41
N GLY A 73 11.25 2.78 -6.67
CA GLY A 73 12.09 3.34 -7.74
C GLY A 73 11.60 3.00 -9.16
N ALA A 74 10.42 2.40 -9.30
CA ALA A 74 9.77 2.10 -10.57
C ALA A 74 9.55 3.38 -11.39
N ARG A 75 9.77 3.27 -12.71
CA ARG A 75 9.54 4.39 -13.65
C ARG A 75 8.25 4.24 -14.41
N PHE A 76 7.85 2.99 -14.64
CA PHE A 76 6.68 2.62 -15.40
C PHE A 76 5.75 1.76 -14.54
N LEU A 77 4.46 1.76 -14.89
CA LEU A 77 3.48 0.92 -14.19
C LEU A 77 3.85 -0.58 -14.29
N ASP A 78 4.48 -0.96 -15.39
CA ASP A 78 4.93 -2.33 -15.64
C ASP A 78 5.95 -2.80 -14.59
N ASP A 79 6.89 -1.94 -14.19
CA ASP A 79 7.88 -2.25 -13.17
C ASP A 79 7.22 -2.50 -11.81
N VAL A 80 6.20 -1.69 -11.48
CA VAL A 80 5.42 -1.84 -10.27
C VAL A 80 4.65 -3.17 -10.29
N LEU A 81 4.05 -3.52 -11.42
CA LEU A 81 3.26 -4.74 -11.55
C LEU A 81 4.10 -6.02 -11.52
N GLU A 82 5.36 -5.99 -11.96
CA GLU A 82 6.27 -7.14 -11.89
C GLU A 82 6.60 -7.54 -10.43
N SER A 83 6.37 -6.65 -9.45
CA SER A 83 6.49 -6.99 -8.03
C SER A 83 5.43 -7.97 -7.53
N VAL A 84 4.32 -8.13 -8.26
CA VAL A 84 3.20 -8.96 -7.85
C VAL A 84 3.47 -10.43 -8.21
N PRO A 85 3.47 -11.36 -7.24
CA PRO A 85 3.74 -12.76 -7.51
C PRO A 85 2.69 -13.38 -8.44
N GLY A 86 3.16 -14.04 -9.50
CA GLY A 86 2.29 -14.67 -10.50
C GLY A 86 1.68 -13.68 -11.51
N LEU A 87 2.13 -12.42 -11.51
CA LEU A 87 1.92 -11.46 -12.59
C LEU A 87 3.27 -11.24 -13.30
N HIS A 88 3.29 -11.41 -14.61
CA HIS A 88 4.48 -11.14 -15.43
C HIS A 88 4.15 -10.21 -16.59
N VAL A 89 5.03 -9.27 -16.84
CA VAL A 89 4.97 -8.33 -17.96
C VAL A 89 5.80 -8.89 -19.11
N ILE A 90 5.14 -9.20 -20.21
CA ILE A 90 5.76 -9.76 -21.42
C ILE A 90 5.67 -8.72 -22.54
N PRO A 91 6.76 -8.40 -23.27
CA PRO A 91 6.67 -7.52 -24.42
C PRO A 91 5.73 -8.13 -25.48
N SER A 92 4.82 -7.30 -26.02
CA SER A 92 3.88 -7.75 -27.06
C SER A 92 4.63 -8.04 -28.36
N SER A 93 4.35 -9.21 -28.94
CA SER A 93 4.92 -9.61 -30.23
C SER A 93 4.30 -8.87 -31.43
N LYS A 94 3.10 -8.30 -31.28
CA LYS A 94 2.31 -7.72 -32.37
C LYS A 94 2.30 -6.20 -32.42
N VAL A 95 2.46 -5.55 -31.27
CA VAL A 95 2.43 -4.09 -31.17
C VAL A 95 3.70 -3.63 -30.48
N LEU A 96 4.58 -2.95 -31.23
CA LEU A 96 5.78 -2.34 -30.65
C LEU A 96 5.37 -1.42 -29.48
N LEU A 97 6.13 -1.49 -28.39
CA LEU A 97 5.96 -0.70 -27.17
C LEU A 97 4.74 -1.03 -26.30
N ASN A 98 4.00 -2.10 -26.61
CA ASN A 98 2.95 -2.60 -25.71
C ASN A 98 3.45 -3.77 -24.88
N SER A 99 2.99 -3.83 -23.64
CA SER A 99 3.18 -4.96 -22.72
C SER A 99 1.93 -5.83 -22.64
N THR A 100 2.13 -7.13 -22.43
CA THR A 100 1.10 -8.15 -22.25
C THR A 100 1.24 -8.72 -20.85
N TYR A 101 0.17 -8.66 -20.05
CA TYR A 101 0.17 -9.14 -18.67
C TYR A 101 -0.19 -10.63 -18.62
N SER A 102 0.71 -11.47 -18.11
CA SER A 102 0.43 -12.86 -17.81
C SER A 102 0.05 -13.01 -16.35
N ILE A 103 -1.15 -13.51 -16.08
CA ILE A 103 -1.61 -13.77 -14.71
C ILE A 103 -1.71 -15.28 -14.52
N ARG A 104 -0.93 -15.83 -13.60
CA ARG A 104 -0.83 -17.28 -13.30
C ARG A 104 -0.54 -18.12 -14.55
N GLY A 105 0.29 -17.57 -15.45
CA GLY A 105 0.66 -18.23 -16.72
C GLY A 105 -0.38 -18.11 -17.84
N ILE A 106 -1.54 -17.48 -17.60
CA ILE A 106 -2.56 -17.28 -18.61
C ILE A 106 -2.28 -15.97 -19.35
N TYR A 107 -1.92 -16.08 -20.62
CA TYR A 107 -1.78 -14.93 -21.50
C TYR A 107 -2.13 -15.28 -22.95
N THR A 108 -2.53 -14.27 -23.70
CA THR A 108 -2.65 -14.32 -25.15
C THR A 108 -2.08 -13.02 -25.71
N ASN A 109 -1.77 -12.98 -27.01
CA ASN A 109 -1.18 -11.78 -27.63
C ASN A 109 -2.04 -10.52 -27.48
N LEU A 110 -3.37 -10.67 -27.41
CA LEU A 110 -4.30 -9.56 -27.19
C LEU A 110 -4.75 -9.47 -25.73
N ASN A 111 -4.71 -10.55 -24.96
CA ASN A 111 -5.01 -10.53 -23.54
C ASN A 111 -6.46 -10.12 -23.13
N PRO A 112 -7.52 -10.59 -23.83
CA PRO A 112 -8.90 -10.23 -23.47
C PRO A 112 -9.36 -10.77 -22.11
N GLN A 113 -8.58 -11.67 -21.51
CA GLN A 113 -8.87 -12.22 -20.18
C GLN A 113 -8.51 -11.26 -19.02
N VAL A 114 -7.76 -10.18 -19.26
CA VAL A 114 -7.42 -9.19 -18.22
C VAL A 114 -8.33 -7.98 -18.33
N LEU A 115 -9.00 -7.64 -17.22
CA LEU A 115 -9.79 -6.44 -17.09
C LEU A 115 -9.01 -5.38 -16.31
N VAL A 116 -8.79 -4.23 -16.93
CA VAL A 116 -8.18 -3.06 -16.28
C VAL A 116 -9.28 -2.07 -15.92
N LEU A 117 -9.27 -1.62 -14.67
CA LEU A 117 -10.17 -0.59 -14.18
C LEU A 117 -9.36 0.61 -13.68
N ILE A 118 -9.80 1.82 -14.01
CA ILE A 118 -9.27 3.06 -13.45
C ILE A 118 -10.38 3.69 -12.63
N ASN A 119 -10.13 3.88 -11.33
CA ASN A 119 -11.14 4.38 -10.39
C ASN A 119 -12.47 3.58 -10.45
N GLY A 120 -12.39 2.27 -10.66
CA GLY A 120 -13.55 1.38 -10.78
C GLY A 120 -14.25 1.38 -12.15
N ILE A 121 -13.78 2.17 -13.12
CA ILE A 121 -14.35 2.23 -14.48
C ILE A 121 -13.51 1.36 -15.41
N PRO A 122 -14.12 0.43 -16.17
CA PRO A 122 -13.38 -0.44 -17.07
C PRO A 122 -12.79 0.35 -18.25
N ILE A 123 -11.51 0.13 -18.53
CA ILE A 123 -10.83 0.66 -19.72
C ILE A 123 -10.65 -0.49 -20.70
N VAL A 124 -11.47 -0.51 -21.73
CA VAL A 124 -11.44 -1.53 -22.78
C VAL A 124 -11.08 -0.90 -24.11
N TYR A 125 -10.08 -1.45 -24.78
CA TYR A 125 -9.84 -1.16 -26.20
C TYR A 125 -10.59 -2.17 -27.06
N PRO A 126 -11.44 -1.75 -28.02
CA PRO A 126 -12.30 -2.67 -28.78
C PRO A 126 -11.53 -3.68 -29.64
N TYR A 127 -10.28 -3.38 -30.01
CA TYR A 127 -9.46 -4.25 -30.86
C TYR A 127 -8.53 -5.18 -30.10
N THR A 128 -8.16 -4.82 -28.88
CA THR A 128 -7.13 -5.53 -28.12
C THR A 128 -7.63 -6.01 -26.77
N SER A 129 -8.74 -5.47 -26.24
CA SER A 129 -9.22 -5.74 -24.87
C SER A 129 -8.09 -5.66 -23.81
N SER A 130 -7.06 -4.86 -24.11
CA SER A 130 -5.82 -4.72 -23.35
C SER A 130 -5.58 -3.25 -23.03
N ARG A 131 -4.52 -2.98 -22.26
CA ARG A 131 -4.13 -1.63 -21.82
C ARG A 131 -3.96 -0.67 -23.01
N PRO A 132 -4.40 0.60 -22.89
CA PRO A 132 -4.19 1.61 -23.93
C PRO A 132 -2.71 1.85 -24.27
N PHE A 133 -2.44 2.27 -25.51
CA PHE A 133 -1.11 2.51 -26.10
C PHE A 133 -0.26 3.58 -25.37
N ASN A 134 -0.82 4.32 -24.41
CA ASN A 134 -0.20 5.50 -23.78
C ASN A 134 -0.02 5.39 -22.26
N PHE A 135 -0.18 4.23 -21.65
CA PHE A 135 0.03 4.03 -20.21
C PHE A 135 1.51 3.76 -19.85
N GLN A 136 2.51 4.31 -20.54
CA GLN A 136 3.92 4.02 -20.18
C GLN A 136 4.19 4.38 -18.71
#